data_AF-A0A3D8SAJ9-F1
#
_entry.id   AF-A0A3D8SAJ9-F1
#
_cell.length_a   1.000
_cell.length_b   1.000
_cell.length_c   1.000
_cell.angle_alpha   90.00
_cell.angle_beta   90.00
_cell.angle_gamma   90.00
#
_symmetry.space_group_name_H-M   'P 1'
#
loop_
_entity.id
_entity.type
_entity.pdbx_description
1 polymer ?
#
loop_
_entity_poly.entity_id
_entity_poly.type
_entity_poly.pdbx_seq_one_letter_code
_entity_poly.pdbx_strand_id
1 'polypeptide(L)'
;MASKYRAPGENKTIRINPICAESKNSSQHNQSKKAHRNGIKKPKTSRYPSLKGTDPKFRRNHRHALHGTMKALKEKLEGKRDTA
;
A
#
# COMPACT_ATOMS: atom_id res chain seq x y z
N MET A 1 -52.63 12.08 -52.72
CA MET A 1 -53.33 12.03 -51.42
C MET A 1 -53.64 10.58 -51.05
N ALA A 2 -52.78 9.92 -50.27
CA ALA A 2 -53.11 8.77 -49.42
C ALA A 2 -51.90 8.46 -48.53
N SER A 3 -51.89 9.14 -47.39
CA SER A 3 -51.06 8.84 -46.23
C SER A 3 -51.27 7.40 -45.76
N LYS A 4 -50.22 6.74 -45.26
CA LYS A 4 -50.12 6.31 -43.85
C LYS A 4 -48.94 5.33 -43.67
N TYR A 5 -47.94 5.84 -42.95
CA TYR A 5 -46.92 5.14 -42.18
C TYR A 5 -47.23 3.66 -41.87
N ARG A 6 -46.30 2.75 -42.22
CA ARG A 6 -46.28 1.38 -41.71
C ARG A 6 -45.78 1.40 -40.26
N ALA A 7 -46.60 0.85 -39.36
CA ALA A 7 -46.49 0.95 -37.91
C ALA A 7 -45.14 0.48 -37.33
N PRO A 8 -44.61 1.14 -36.28
CA PRO A 8 -43.51 0.62 -35.48
C PRO A 8 -44.04 -0.39 -34.45
N GLY A 9 -43.61 -1.64 -34.54
CA GLY A 9 -43.93 -2.60 -33.49
C GLY A 9 -43.85 -4.06 -33.90
N GLU A 10 -42.64 -4.60 -34.00
CA GLU A 10 -42.41 -5.99 -33.58
C GLU A 10 -41.17 -6.03 -32.71
N ASN A 11 -41.41 -6.07 -31.40
CA ASN A 11 -40.42 -6.38 -30.37
C ASN A 11 -39.87 -7.78 -30.61
N LYS A 12 -38.82 -7.90 -31.41
CA LYS A 12 -37.95 -9.08 -31.37
C LYS A 12 -37.03 -8.89 -30.18
N THR A 13 -37.52 -9.14 -28.97
CA THR A 13 -36.64 -9.59 -27.89
C THR A 13 -35.95 -10.82 -28.44
N ILE A 14 -34.74 -10.63 -28.96
CA ILE A 14 -33.85 -11.74 -29.26
C ILE A 14 -33.61 -12.36 -27.89
N ARG A 15 -34.37 -13.42 -27.59
CA ARG A 15 -34.03 -14.36 -26.54
C ARG A 15 -32.74 -15.02 -27.00
N ILE A 16 -31.63 -14.31 -26.79
CA ILE A 16 -30.30 -14.91 -26.86
C ILE A 16 -30.32 -15.90 -25.71
N ASN A 17 -30.55 -17.17 -26.03
CA ASN A 17 -30.19 -18.25 -25.11
C ASN A 17 -28.77 -17.94 -24.66
N PRO A 18 -28.48 -17.74 -23.35
CA PRO A 18 -27.11 -17.65 -22.93
C PRO A 18 -26.57 -19.08 -23.04
N ILE A 19 -26.14 -19.46 -24.25
CA ILE A 19 -25.10 -20.46 -24.39
C ILE A 19 -23.91 -19.75 -23.75
N CYS A 20 -23.78 -19.95 -22.44
CA CYS A 20 -22.59 -19.66 -21.68
C CYS A 20 -21.52 -20.54 -22.32
N ALA A 21 -20.90 -20.05 -23.40
CA ALA A 21 -19.66 -20.61 -23.89
C ALA A 21 -18.67 -20.35 -22.75
N GLU A 22 -18.46 -21.40 -21.95
CA GLU A 22 -17.74 -21.29 -20.70
C GLU A 22 -16.34 -20.77 -20.98
N SER A 23 -16.09 -19.53 -20.57
CA SER A 23 -14.78 -18.91 -20.72
C SER A 23 -13.86 -19.37 -19.59
N LYS A 24 -12.54 -19.27 -19.77
CA LYS A 24 -11.62 -19.64 -18.70
C LYS A 24 -11.77 -18.71 -17.49
N ASN A 25 -12.34 -19.23 -16.42
CA ASN A 25 -12.68 -18.47 -15.20
C ASN A 25 -11.45 -17.94 -14.43
N SER A 26 -10.25 -18.51 -14.63
CA SER A 26 -9.01 -18.08 -13.96
C SER A 26 -7.73 -18.48 -14.72
N SER A 27 -6.70 -17.62 -14.68
CA SER A 27 -5.37 -17.92 -15.25
C SER A 27 -4.25 -17.18 -14.54
N GLN A 28 -3.19 -17.91 -14.18
CA GLN A 28 -1.96 -17.38 -13.58
C GLN A 28 -0.79 -17.31 -14.57
N HIS A 29 -1.01 -17.70 -15.83
CA HIS A 29 0.02 -18.00 -16.84
C HIS A 29 1.03 -16.86 -17.07
N ASN A 30 0.62 -15.59 -16.94
CA ASN A 30 1.49 -14.43 -17.18
C ASN A 30 1.77 -13.59 -15.92
N GLN A 31 1.34 -14.03 -14.73
CA GLN A 31 1.48 -13.22 -13.52
C GLN A 31 2.95 -13.08 -13.09
N SER A 32 3.66 -14.21 -13.05
CA SER A 32 5.10 -14.23 -12.72
C SER A 32 5.91 -13.42 -13.74
N LYS A 33 5.67 -13.59 -15.05
CA LYS A 33 6.39 -12.87 -16.09
C LYS A 33 6.23 -11.36 -15.97
N LYS A 34 5.01 -10.86 -15.66
CA LYS A 34 4.75 -9.43 -15.39
C LYS A 34 5.49 -8.94 -14.13
N ALA A 35 5.43 -9.68 -13.03
CA ALA A 35 6.12 -9.31 -11.79
C ALA A 35 7.64 -9.20 -11.97
N HIS A 36 8.22 -10.04 -12.82
CA HIS A 36 9.65 -10.03 -13.11
C HIS A 36 10.08 -9.03 -14.20
N ARG A 37 9.16 -8.43 -14.98
CA ARG A 37 9.54 -7.39 -15.98
C ARG A 37 10.29 -6.22 -15.35
N ASN A 38 9.84 -5.77 -14.19
CA ASN A 38 10.47 -4.68 -13.42
C ASN A 38 11.27 -5.21 -12.22
N GLY A 39 11.30 -6.53 -12.06
CA GLY A 39 11.84 -7.25 -10.90
C GLY A 39 10.97 -7.10 -9.64
N ILE A 40 10.96 -8.15 -8.81
CA ILE A 40 10.32 -8.12 -7.50
C ILE A 40 11.20 -7.29 -6.56
N LYS A 41 10.74 -6.07 -6.22
CA LYS A 41 11.50 -5.16 -5.34
C LYS A 41 11.35 -5.60 -3.88
N LYS A 42 12.47 -5.65 -3.17
CA LYS A 42 12.51 -5.87 -1.72
C LYS A 42 12.00 -4.61 -1.00
N PRO A 43 11.42 -4.73 0.21
CA PRO A 43 11.09 -3.56 1.01
C PRO A 43 12.36 -2.75 1.28
N LYS A 44 12.22 -1.42 1.25
CA LYS A 44 13.34 -0.52 1.52
C LYS A 44 13.71 -0.63 3.00
N THR A 45 14.96 -0.96 3.30
CA THR A 45 15.49 -0.93 4.67
C THR A 45 16.09 0.44 4.95
N SER A 46 15.74 1.03 6.08
CA SER A 46 16.38 2.23 6.63
C SER A 46 17.31 1.80 7.77
N ARG A 47 18.41 2.53 7.97
CA ARG A 47 19.32 2.32 9.12
C ARG A 47 18.58 2.47 10.46
N TYR A 48 17.57 3.32 10.52
CA TYR A 48 16.76 3.57 11.71
C TYR A 48 15.27 3.41 11.37
N PRO A 49 14.61 2.34 11.85
CA PRO A 49 13.17 2.17 11.70
C PRO A 49 12.38 3.00 12.72
N SER A 50 11.08 3.18 12.50
CA SER A 50 10.22 3.88 13.46
C SER A 50 10.00 3.03 14.71
N LEU A 51 10.07 3.63 15.90
CA LEU A 51 9.65 3.01 17.17
C LEU A 51 8.12 3.05 17.38
N LYS A 52 7.32 3.10 16.31
CA LYS A 52 5.86 3.09 16.41
C LYS A 52 5.41 1.65 16.68
N GLY A 53 4.62 1.44 17.73
CA GLY A 53 4.16 0.11 18.15
C GLY A 53 5.09 -0.62 19.13
N THR A 54 6.25 -0.07 19.47
CA THR A 54 7.08 -0.59 20.57
C THR A 54 6.48 -0.23 21.92
N ASP A 55 6.74 -1.04 22.95
CA ASP A 55 6.21 -0.87 24.31
C ASP A 55 6.27 0.60 24.78
N PRO A 56 5.12 1.18 25.19
CA PRO A 56 5.07 2.54 25.72
C PRO A 56 6.03 2.80 26.89
N LYS A 57 6.28 1.81 27.77
CA LYS A 57 7.21 1.99 28.90
C LYS A 57 8.65 2.09 28.43
N PHE A 58 9.07 1.21 27.53
CA PHE A 58 10.35 1.31 26.83
C PHE A 58 10.53 2.67 26.14
N ARG A 59 9.53 3.14 25.39
CA ARG A 59 9.62 4.42 24.67
C ARG A 59 9.76 5.63 25.59
N ARG A 60 9.05 5.63 26.73
CA ARG A 60 9.18 6.70 27.73
C ARG A 60 10.59 6.71 28.31
N ASN A 61 11.08 5.54 28.75
CA ASN A 61 12.42 5.43 29.31
C ASN A 61 13.51 5.82 28.29
N HIS A 62 13.43 5.30 27.07
CA HIS A 62 14.39 5.59 26.01
C HIS A 62 14.49 7.09 25.70
N ARG A 63 13.35 7.80 25.72
CA ARG A 63 13.31 9.26 25.57
C ARG A 63 14.08 9.95 26.70
N HIS A 64 13.85 9.59 27.95
CA HIS A 64 14.53 10.20 29.09
C HIS A 64 16.03 9.92 29.08
N ALA A 65 16.45 8.69 28.74
CA ALA A 65 17.85 8.32 28.62
C ALA A 65 18.58 9.16 27.56
N LEU A 66 18.00 9.29 26.36
CA LEU A 66 18.59 10.10 25.28
C LEU A 66 18.68 11.59 25.62
N HIS A 67 17.67 12.15 26.29
CA HIS A 67 17.75 13.54 26.73
C HIS A 67 18.78 13.75 27.83
N GLY A 68 18.90 12.80 28.76
CA GLY A 68 19.91 12.82 29.82
C GLY A 68 21.32 12.80 29.26
N THR A 69 21.61 11.90 28.31
CA THR A 69 22.94 11.83 27.66
C THR A 69 23.24 13.08 26.84
N MET A 70 22.26 13.63 26.11
CA MET A 70 22.43 14.88 25.36
C MET A 70 22.77 16.06 26.28
N LYS A 71 22.08 16.17 27.43
CA LYS A 71 22.38 17.19 28.44
C LYS A 71 23.75 16.99 29.07
N ALA A 72 24.12 15.74 29.37
CA ALA A 72 25.45 15.34 29.85
C ALA A 72 26.56 15.85 28.94
N LEU A 73 26.45 15.52 27.65
CA LEU A 73 27.40 15.91 26.62
C LEU A 73 27.48 17.42 26.42
N LYS A 74 26.32 18.11 26.46
CA LYS A 74 26.27 19.57 26.33
C LYS A 74 27.02 20.28 27.46
N GLU A 75 26.76 19.91 28.72
CA GLU A 75 27.46 20.56 29.84
C GLU A 75 28.95 20.20 29.90
N LYS A 76 29.34 18.99 29.44
CA LYS A 76 30.75 18.64 29.24
C LYS A 76 31.41 19.53 28.19
N LEU A 77 30.74 19.75 27.06
CA LEU A 77 31.24 20.65 26.00
C LEU A 77 31.33 22.10 26.48
N GLU A 78 30.36 22.55 27.27
CA GLU A 78 30.35 23.88 27.87
C GLU A 78 31.32 24.04 29.05
N GLY A 79 32.06 22.99 29.43
CA GLY A 79 33.05 23.02 30.52
C GLY A 79 32.45 23.21 31.91
N LYS A 80 31.12 23.08 32.07
CA LYS A 80 30.40 23.26 33.35
C LYS A 80 30.40 22.00 34.23
N ARG A 81 30.90 20.89 33.68
CA ARG A 81 31.06 19.62 34.40
C ARG A 81 32.55 19.35 34.55
N ASP A 82 33.04 19.49 35.78
CA ASP A 82 34.37 19.04 36.15
C ASP A 82 34.44 17.52 35.94
N THR A 83 35.30 17.09 35.03
CA THR A 83 35.65 15.68 34.89
C THR A 83 36.54 15.33 36.07
N ALA A 84 36.05 14.45 36.95
CA ALA A 84 36.88 13.76 37.93
C ALA A 84 38.00 12.97 37.24
#